data_AF-A0A125QXU5-F1
#
_entry.id   AF-A0A125QXU5-F1
#
_cell.length_a   1.000
_cell.length_b   1.000
_cell.length_c   1.000
_cell.angle_alpha   90.00
_cell.angle_beta   90.00
_cell.angle_gamma   90.00
#
_symmetry.space_group_name_H-M   'P 1'
#
loop_
_entity.id
_entity.type
_entity.pdbx_description
1 polymer ?
#
loop_
_entity_poly.entity_id
_entity_poly.type
_entity_poly.pdbx_seq_one_letter_code
_entity_poly.pdbx_strand_id
1 'polypeptide(L)'
;FETFGNSIIGLFMITTSAGWDGLLNPILNSGPPDCDPHAENPGTAVRGDCGNPSMGIIFFCSYIIVSFLIVVNMYIAIILENFNV
;
A
#
# COMPACT_ATOMS: atom_id res chain seq x y z
N PHE A 1 7.51 -2.85 4.23
CA PHE A 1 6.48 -3.69 4.90
C PHE A 1 7.11 -4.84 5.69
N GLU A 2 8.29 -4.64 6.31
CA GLU A 2 9.02 -5.72 6.99
C GLU A 2 8.55 -5.97 8.42
N THR A 3 8.11 -4.91 9.10
CA THR A 3 7.57 -4.98 10.46
C THR A 3 6.14 -4.47 10.49
N PHE A 4 5.39 -4.87 11.52
CA PHE A 4 4.02 -4.42 11.70
C PHE A 4 3.94 -2.89 11.80
N GLY A 5 4.77 -2.26 12.64
CA GLY A 5 4.78 -0.80 12.82
C GLY A 5 5.09 -0.04 11.53
N ASN A 6 6.12 -0.47 10.78
CA ASN A 6 6.47 0.16 9.50
C ASN A 6 5.34 0.01 8.48
N SER A 7 4.64 -1.12 8.50
CA SER A 7 3.51 -1.39 7.60
C SER A 7 2.30 -0.51 7.94
N ILE A 8 1.96 -0.36 9.22
CA ILE A 8 0.85 0.51 9.65
C ILE A 8 1.13 1.97 9.30
N ILE A 9 2.36 2.46 9.49
CA ILE A 9 2.73 3.83 9.11
C ILE A 9 2.58 4.03 7.59
N GLY A 10 3.03 3.06 6.78
CA GLY A 10 2.85 3.09 5.33
C GLY A 10 1.38 3.13 4.91
N LEU A 11 0.53 2.28 5.51
CA LEU A 11 -0.91 2.26 5.23
C LEU A 11 -1.61 3.57 5.65
N PHE A 12 -1.22 4.12 6.80
CA PHE A 12 -1.74 5.42 7.26
C PHE A 12 -1.42 6.53 6.26
N MET A 13 -0.21 6.55 5.69
CA MET A 13 0.16 7.49 4.63
C MET A 13 -0.72 7.32 3.38
N ILE A 14 -0.92 6.08 2.91
CA ILE A 14 -1.73 5.79 1.72
C ILE A 14 -3.21 6.14 1.94
N THR A 15 -3.71 6.14 3.18
CA THR A 15 -5.11 6.50 3.49
C THR A 15 -5.46 7.92 3.01
N THR A 16 -4.48 8.83 2.99
CA THR A 16 -4.65 10.20 2.45
C THR A 16 -4.38 10.28 0.94
N SER A 17 -4.23 9.13 0.28
CA SER A 17 -3.81 8.98 -1.12
C SER A 17 -2.42 9.54 -1.43
N ALA A 18 -1.57 9.75 -0.42
CA ALA A 18 -0.21 10.23 -0.60
C ALA A 18 0.79 9.06 -0.73
N GLY A 19 1.74 9.18 -1.67
CA GLY A 19 2.92 8.31 -1.79
C GLY A 19 2.66 6.83 -2.09
N TRP A 20 1.44 6.47 -2.51
CA TRP A 20 1.09 5.10 -2.89
C TRP A 20 1.85 4.64 -4.14
N ASP A 21 2.15 5.56 -5.04
CA ASP A 21 2.92 5.35 -6.27
C ASP A 21 4.37 4.96 -5.96
N GLY A 22 5.00 5.66 -5.01
CA GLY A 22 6.35 5.34 -4.55
C GLY A 22 6.46 3.98 -3.87
N LEU A 23 5.39 3.54 -3.19
CA LEU A 23 5.33 2.21 -2.57
C LEU A 23 4.98 1.10 -3.58
N LEU A 24 4.19 1.41 -4.62
CA LEU A 24 3.84 0.45 -5.68
C LEU A 24 5.00 0.21 -6.64
N ASN A 25 5.75 1.25 -7.00
CA ASN A 25 6.81 1.19 -8.02
C ASN A 25 7.81 0.02 -7.82
N PRO A 26 8.42 -0.19 -6.65
CA PRO A 26 9.34 -1.33 -6.47
C PRO A 26 8.64 -2.70 -6.56
N ILE A 27 7.34 -2.78 -6.29
CA ILE A 27 6.56 -4.03 -6.36
C ILE A 27 6.28 -4.43 -7.82
N LEU A 28 6.37 -3.48 -8.76
CA LEU A 28 6.21 -3.74 -10.19
C LEU A 28 7.45 -4.38 -10.82
N ASN A 29 8.59 -4.42 -10.12
CA ASN A 29 9.80 -5.07 -10.60
C ASN A 29 9.70 -6.59 -10.38
N SER A 30 9.75 -7.36 -11.46
CA SER A 30 9.52 -8.82 -11.44
C SER A 30 10.67 -9.67 -11.99
N GLY A 31 11.71 -9.04 -12.55
CA GLY A 31 12.92 -9.75 -12.97
C GLY A 31 14.12 -8.83 -13.22
N PRO A 32 15.28 -9.40 -13.57
CA PRO A 32 16.50 -8.64 -13.85
C PRO A 32 16.34 -7.70 -15.06
N PRO A 33 16.95 -6.51 -15.07
CA PRO A 33 17.96 -6.00 -14.14
C PRO A 33 17.42 -5.27 -12.90
N ASP A 34 16.09 -5.11 -12.77
CA ASP A 34 15.48 -4.25 -11.75
C ASP A 34 15.29 -4.93 -10.38
N CYS A 35 15.39 -6.26 -10.34
CA CYS A 35 15.42 -7.09 -9.13
C CYS A 35 16.15 -8.42 -9.38
N ASP A 36 16.58 -9.11 -8.33
CA ASP A 36 17.26 -10.40 -8.37
C ASP A 36 16.40 -11.48 -7.67
N PRO A 37 15.90 -12.50 -8.40
CA PRO A 37 15.11 -13.58 -7.81
C PRO A 37 15.93 -14.54 -6.92
N HIS A 38 17.25 -14.40 -6.90
CA HIS A 38 18.18 -15.25 -6.15
C HIS A 38 18.95 -14.50 -5.06
N ALA A 39 18.63 -13.22 -4.82
CA ALA A 39 19.23 -12.45 -3.73
C ALA A 39 19.11 -13.18 -2.38
N GLU A 40 20.20 -13.25 -1.64
CA GLU A 40 20.21 -13.83 -0.29
C GLU A 40 19.70 -12.80 0.73
N ASN A 41 18.76 -13.22 1.59
CA ASN A 41 18.26 -12.43 2.70
C ASN A 41 18.74 -13.03 4.03
N PRO A 42 19.86 -12.55 4.62
CA PRO A 42 20.46 -13.13 5.81
C PRO A 42 19.46 -13.24 6.97
N GLY A 43 19.40 -14.42 7.60
CA GLY A 43 18.48 -14.67 8.71
C GLY A 43 17.07 -15.11 8.30
N THR A 44 16.80 -15.29 7.01
CA THR A 44 15.52 -15.83 6.51
C THR A 44 15.74 -16.97 5.52
N ALA A 45 14.73 -17.83 5.33
CA ALA A 45 14.74 -18.88 4.32
C ALA A 45 14.27 -18.39 2.93
N VAL A 46 13.83 -17.13 2.83
CA VAL A 46 13.25 -16.55 1.61
C VAL A 46 14.36 -15.97 0.75
N ARG A 47 14.33 -16.27 -0.56
CA ARG A 47 15.28 -15.77 -1.54
C ARG A 47 14.59 -14.84 -2.53
N GLY A 48 15.37 -13.87 -3.00
CA GLY A 48 14.96 -12.87 -3.98
C GLY A 48 14.36 -11.61 -3.35
N ASP A 49 14.38 -10.53 -4.12
CA ASP A 49 13.82 -9.21 -3.78
C ASP A 49 12.79 -8.71 -4.80
N CYS A 50 12.39 -9.57 -5.75
CA CYS A 50 11.40 -9.26 -6.78
C CYS A 50 9.97 -9.20 -6.22
N GLY A 51 9.21 -8.21 -6.70
CA GLY A 51 7.78 -8.07 -6.42
C GLY A 51 6.90 -8.89 -7.36
N ASN A 52 5.61 -8.91 -7.05
CA ASN A 52 4.57 -9.46 -7.93
C ASN A 52 3.67 -8.30 -8.40
N PRO A 53 3.77 -7.87 -9.67
CA PRO A 53 3.05 -6.71 -10.18
C PRO A 53 1.54 -6.85 -10.05
N SER A 54 0.99 -8.02 -10.36
CA SER A 54 -0.46 -8.27 -10.30
C SER A 54 -0.98 -8.14 -8.88
N MET A 55 -0.30 -8.75 -7.90
CA MET A 55 -0.70 -8.66 -6.49
C MET A 55 -0.52 -7.25 -5.93
N GLY A 56 0.55 -6.55 -6.31
CA GLY A 56 0.79 -5.16 -5.93
C GLY A 56 -0.35 -4.25 -6.39
N ILE A 57 -0.70 -4.31 -7.67
CA ILE A 57 -1.78 -3.49 -8.24
C ILE A 57 -3.11 -3.77 -7.53
N ILE A 58 -3.49 -5.04 -7.34
CA ILE A 58 -4.74 -5.41 -6.68
C ILE A 58 -4.77 -4.88 -5.24
N PHE A 59 -3.67 -5.02 -4.49
CA PHE A 59 -3.58 -4.56 -3.11
C PHE A 59 -3.76 -3.04 -3.00
N PHE A 60 -2.97 -2.25 -3.74
CA PHE A 60 -3.02 -0.79 -3.64
C PHE A 60 -4.34 -0.23 -4.19
N CYS A 61 -4.83 -0.71 -5.34
CA CYS A 61 -6.09 -0.24 -5.90
C CYS A 61 -7.28 -0.56 -4.99
N SER A 62 -7.38 -1.79 -4.47
CA SER A 62 -8.47 -2.14 -3.56
C SER A 62 -8.43 -1.33 -2.26
N TYR A 63 -7.24 -1.12 -1.70
CA TYR A 63 -7.06 -0.33 -0.48
C TYR A 63 -7.47 1.14 -0.68
N ILE A 64 -7.06 1.77 -1.78
CA ILE A 64 -7.41 3.17 -2.09
C ILE A 64 -8.92 3.32 -2.27
N ILE A 65 -9.57 2.40 -3.00
CA ILE A 65 -11.02 2.45 -3.21
C ILE A 65 -11.77 2.35 -1.88
N VAL A 66 -11.43 1.37 -1.04
CA VAL A 66 -12.08 1.19 0.28
C VAL A 66 -11.84 2.40 1.19
N SER A 67 -10.60 2.90 1.23
CA SER A 67 -10.25 4.07 2.04
C SER A 67 -11.01 5.31 1.61
N PHE A 68 -11.12 5.53 0.30
CA PHE A 68 -11.89 6.65 -0.25
C PHE A 68 -13.37 6.57 0.13
N LEU A 69 -13.99 5.38 0.02
CA LEU A 69 -15.39 5.19 0.44
C LEU A 69 -15.58 5.50 1.92
N ILE A 70 -14.66 5.07 2.79
CA ILE A 70 -14.74 5.35 4.23
C ILE A 70 -14.63 6.85 4.50
N VAL A 71 -13.64 7.52 3.90
CA VAL A 71 -13.40 8.97 4.09
C VAL A 71 -14.58 9.80 3.60
N VAL A 72 -15.15 9.46 2.43
CA VAL A 72 -16.34 10.14 1.90
C VAL A 72 -17.54 9.97 2.84
N ASN A 73 -17.78 8.75 3.33
CA ASN A 73 -18.89 8.51 4.26
C ASN A 73 -18.71 9.27 5.59
N MET A 74 -17.49 9.31 6.12
CA MET A 74 -17.17 10.12 7.31
C MET A 74 -17.43 11.61 7.05
N TYR A 75 -17.02 12.13 5.89
CA TYR A 75 -17.23 13.53 5.54
C TYR A 75 -18.71 13.89 5.38
N ILE A 76 -19.51 13.02 4.75
CA ILE A 76 -20.97 13.19 4.64
C ILE A 76 -21.61 13.24 6.03
N ALA A 77 -21.22 12.34 6.94
CA ALA A 77 -21.74 12.32 8.30
C ALA A 77 -21.47 13.64 9.03
N ILE A 78 -20.22 14.14 8.98
CA ILE A 78 -19.83 15.42 9.58
C ILE A 78 -20.65 16.58 9.01
N ILE A 79 -20.85 16.61 7.68
CA ILE A 79 -21.66 17.63 7.03
C ILE A 79 -23.11 17.61 7.51
N LEU A 80 -23.73 16.43 7.56
CA LEU A 80 -25.12 16.28 7.98
C LEU A 80 -25.32 16.70 9.44
N GLU A 81 -24.37 16.38 10.32
CA GLU A 81 -24.39 16.85 11.72
C GLU A 81 -24.30 18.37 11.81
N ASN A 82 -23.45 19.01 11.01
CA ASN A 82 -23.30 20.47 11.02
C ASN A 82 -24.53 21.21 10.46
N PHE A 83 -25.23 20.67 9.46
CA PHE A 83 -26.44 21.29 8.90
C PHE A 83 -27.72 20.96 9.68
N ASN A 84 -27.67 19.96 10.56
CA ASN A 84 -28.77 19.60 11.45
C ASN A 84 -28.67 20.31 12.83
N VAL A 85 -27.77 21.29 12.95
CA VAL A 85 -27.71 22.30 14.02
C VAL A 85 -28.52 23.53 13.59
#